data_AF-A0A523S0A7-F1
#
_entry.id   AF-A0A523S0A7-F1
#
_cell.length_a   1.000
_cell.length_b   1.000
_cell.length_c   1.000
_cell.angle_alpha   90.00
_cell.angle_beta   90.00
_cell.angle_gamma   90.00
#
_symmetry.space_group_name_H-M   'P 1'
#
loop_
_entity.id
_entity.type
_entity.pdbx_description
1 polymer ?
#
loop_
_entity_poly.entity_id
_entity_poly.type
_entity_poly.pdbx_seq_one_letter_code
_entity_poly.pdbx_strand_id
1 'polypeptide(L)' 'MTGNEIRQKFLDFFKQRGHLVQPSAPLSIDDPTLLFTIAGMVPLKAFFLGKKKPPAFRLASCQLCFRTNDLDIVVQTSYH' A
#
# COMPACT_ATOMS: atom_id res chain seq x y z
N MET A 1 -11.56 17.61 7.71
CA MET A 1 -11.67 16.16 7.45
C MET A 1 -10.63 15.44 8.26
N THR A 2 -10.98 14.33 8.91
CA THR A 2 -10.03 13.48 9.64
C THR A 2 -9.20 12.62 8.67
N GLY A 3 -8.07 12.07 9.11
CA GLY A 3 -7.28 11.14 8.29
C GLY A 3 -8.08 9.90 7.86
N ASN A 4 -8.97 9.42 8.71
CA ASN A 4 -9.87 8.30 8.39
C ASN A 4 -10.90 8.68 7.32
N GLU A 5 -11.45 9.90 7.35
CA GLU A 5 -12.35 10.39 6.30
C GLU A 5 -11.65 10.54 4.96
N ILE A 6 -10.41 11.06 4.94
CA ILE A 6 -9.61 11.18 3.72
C ILE A 6 -9.34 9.79 3.12
N ARG A 7 -8.91 8.84 3.97
CA ARG A 7 -8.69 7.45 3.57
C ARG A 7 -9.94 6.85 2.94
N GLN A 8 -11.09 7.01 3.60
CA GLN A 8 -12.35 6.45 3.12
C GLN A 8 -12.75 7.07 1.76
N LYS A 9 -12.68 8.39 1.62
CA LYS A 9 -12.98 9.07 0.35
C LYS A 9 -12.07 8.61 -0.80
N PHE A 10 -10.78 8.39 -0.54
CA PHE A 10 -9.85 7.84 -1.54
C PHE A 10 -10.30 6.45 -2.01
N LEU A 11 -10.58 5.55 -1.08
CA LEU A 11 -10.99 4.18 -1.41
C LEU A 11 -12.34 4.16 -2.16
N ASP A 12 -13.30 4.97 -1.71
CA ASP A 12 -14.62 5.06 -2.36
C ASP A 12 -14.53 5.63 -3.77
N PHE A 13 -13.68 6.63 -3.99
CA PHE A 13 -13.45 7.21 -5.31
C PHE A 13 -12.99 6.15 -6.34
N PHE A 14 -12.08 5.26 -5.94
CA PHE A 14 -11.58 4.18 -6.80
C PHE A 14 -12.56 3.02 -6.92
N LYS A 15 -13.27 2.68 -5.83
CA LYS A 15 -14.34 1.68 -5.82
C LYS A 15 -15.45 2.02 -6.82
N GLN A 16 -15.91 3.28 -6.83
CA GLN A 16 -16.91 3.78 -7.79
C GLN A 16 -16.44 3.69 -9.25
N ARG A 17 -15.12 3.60 -9.49
CA ARG A 17 -14.51 3.44 -10.82
C ARG A 17 -14.15 1.99 -11.14
N GLY A 18 -14.69 1.03 -10.39
CA GLY A 18 -14.53 -0.40 -10.63
C GLY A 18 -13.20 -0.98 -10.15
N HIS A 19 -12.51 -0.34 -9.20
CA HIS A 19 -11.38 -0.98 -8.51
C HIS A 19 -11.91 -1.84 -7.39
N LEU A 20 -11.40 -3.07 -7.28
CA LEU A 20 -11.61 -3.90 -6.11
C LEU A 20 -10.75 -3.35 -4.96
N VAL A 21 -11.41 -2.89 -3.91
CA VAL A 21 -10.73 -2.42 -2.69
C VAL A 21 -10.18 -3.61 -1.93
N GLN A 22 -8.88 -3.57 -1.61
CA GLN A 22 -8.18 -4.58 -0.82
C GLN A 22 -7.81 -4.01 0.55
N PRO A 23 -7.85 -4.84 1.62
CA PRO A 23 -7.34 -4.44 2.91
C PRO A 23 -5.82 -4.18 2.84
N SER A 24 -5.30 -3.40 3.78
CA SER A 24 -3.85 -3.29 3.96
C SER A 24 -3.27 -4.67 4.26
N ALA A 25 -2.21 -5.04 3.55
CA ALA A 25 -1.43 -6.22 3.89
C ALA A 25 -0.64 -5.99 5.19
N PRO A 26 -0.18 -7.07 5.86
CA PRO A 26 0.73 -6.96 7.00
C PRO A 26 2.03 -6.22 6.67
N LEU A 27 2.70 -5.70 7.70
CA LEU A 27 4.02 -5.08 7.55
C LEU A 27 5.11 -6.11 7.26
N SER A 28 5.03 -7.29 7.87
CA SER A 28 5.91 -8.42 7.56
C SER A 28 5.47 -9.09 6.27
N ILE A 29 6.43 -9.36 5.39
CA ILE A 29 6.19 -10.07 4.12
C ILE A 29 7.21 -11.18 3.95
N ASP A 30 6.79 -12.24 3.27
CA ASP A 30 7.66 -13.34 2.88
C ASP A 30 8.39 -13.00 1.57
N ASP A 31 9.35 -12.07 1.67
CA ASP A 31 10.22 -11.67 0.57
C ASP A 31 11.67 -11.51 1.08
N PRO A 32 12.64 -12.30 0.58
CA PRO A 32 14.02 -12.25 1.09
C PRO A 32 14.74 -10.94 0.76
N THR A 33 14.16 -10.10 -0.11
CA THR A 33 14.74 -8.83 -0.55
C THR A 33 14.17 -7.62 0.18
N LEU A 34 13.17 -7.79 1.04
CA LEU A 34 12.47 -6.70 1.72
C LEU A 34 12.22 -7.04 3.19
N LEU A 35 12.59 -6.13 4.09
CA LEU A 35 12.38 -6.31 5.53
C LEU A 35 10.91 -6.03 5.94
N PHE A 36 10.34 -4.95 5.41
CA PHE A 36 8.96 -4.53 5.68
C PHE A 36 8.26 -4.08 4.39
N THR A 37 6.92 -4.06 4.42
CA THR A 37 6.13 -3.40 3.38
C THR A 37 6.44 -1.90 3.36
N ILE A 38 7.18 -1.45 2.35
CA ILE A 38 7.57 -0.04 2.17
C ILE A 38 6.61 0.74 1.25
N ALA A 39 5.77 0.05 0.48
CA ALA A 39 4.87 0.66 -0.50
C ALA A 39 3.63 -0.20 -0.76
N GLY A 40 2.55 0.43 -1.23
CA GLY A 40 1.28 -0.24 -1.55
C GLY A 40 1.33 -1.29 -2.66
N MET A 41 2.35 -1.24 -3.53
CA MET A 41 2.52 -2.20 -4.63
C MET A 41 3.21 -3.50 -4.19
N VAL A 42 3.89 -3.51 -3.04
CA VAL A 42 4.71 -4.66 -2.60
C VAL A 42 3.90 -5.95 -2.49
N PRO A 43 2.69 -5.97 -1.87
CA PRO A 43 1.84 -7.17 -1.84
C PRO A 43 1.38 -7.63 -3.23
N LEU A 44 1.45 -6.76 -4.23
CA LEU A 44 1.02 -7.01 -5.60
C LEU A 44 2.17 -7.47 -6.52
N LYS A 45 3.41 -7.55 -6.01
CA LYS A 45 4.61 -7.90 -6.78
C LYS A 45 4.44 -9.20 -7.58
N ALA A 46 3.85 -10.24 -6.98
CA ALA A 46 3.62 -11.51 -7.66
C ALA A 46 2.64 -11.40 -8.85
N PHE A 47 1.66 -10.49 -8.78
CA PHE A 47 0.73 -10.24 -9.89
C PHE A 47 1.41 -9.46 -11.01
N PHE A 48 2.18 -8.42 -10.67
CA PHE A 48 2.93 -7.65 -11.67
C PHE A 48 3.99 -8.49 -12.40
N LEU A 49 4.60 -9.46 -11.70
CA LEU A 49 5.55 -10.41 -12.30
C LEU A 49 4.87 -11.55 -13.07
N GLY A 50 3.54 -11.60 -13.15
CA GLY A 50 2.81 -12.68 -13.81
C GLY A 50 2.89 -14.04 -13.11
N LYS A 51 3.42 -14.09 -11.88
CA LYS A 51 3.58 -15.33 -11.10
C LYS A 51 2.27 -15.81 -10.47
N LYS A 52 1.31 -14.90 -10.27
CA LYS A 52 -0.03 -15.20 -9.76
C LYS A 52 -1.07 -14.40 -10.54
N LYS A 53 -2.28 -14.94 -10.67
CA LYS A 53 -3.42 -14.21 -11.26
C LYS A 53 -3.97 -13.21 -10.24
N PRO A 54 -4.13 -11.92 -10.58
CA PRO A 54 -4.73 -10.95 -9.68
C PRO A 54 -6.23 -11.24 -9.49
N PRO A 55 -6.82 -10.88 -8.33
CA PRO A 55 -8.25 -11.10 -8.06
C PRO A 55 -9.17 -10.18 -8.90
N ALA A 56 -8.63 -9.06 -9.40
CA ALA A 56 -9.31 -8.17 -10.33
C ALA A 56 -8.30 -7.42 -11.20
N PHE A 57 -8.74 -6.88 -12.34
CA PHE A 57 -7.90 -6.10 -13.24
C PHE A 57 -7.48 -4.74 -12.63
N ARG A 58 -8.29 -4.20 -11.73
CA ARG A 58 -8.08 -2.91 -11.07
C ARG A 58 -8.21 -3.09 -9.56
N LEU A 59 -7.21 -2.65 -8.81
CA LEU A 59 -7.15 -2.76 -7.35
C LEU A 59 -6.89 -1.39 -6.73
N ALA A 60 -7.41 -1.16 -5.51
CA ALA A 60 -7.09 0.01 -4.70
C ALA A 60 -6.93 -0.39 -3.23
N SER A 61 -5.97 0.20 -2.52
CA SER A 61 -5.75 -0.03 -1.10
C SER A 61 -5.17 1.22 -0.43
N CYS A 62 -5.23 1.27 0.89
CA CYS A 62 -4.48 2.22 1.71
C CYS A 62 -3.55 1.39 2.61
N GLN A 63 -2.30 1.25 2.17
CA GLN A 63 -1.33 0.33 2.77
C GLN A 63 -0.58 1.00 3.93
N LEU A 64 -0.52 0.33 5.07
CA LEU A 64 0.43 0.66 6.13
C LEU A 64 1.85 0.37 5.64
N CYS A 65 2.70 1.39 5.60
CA CYS A 65 4.07 1.30 5.11
C CYS A 65 5.05 1.67 6.22
N PHE A 66 6.23 1.03 6.25
CA PHE A 66 7.30 1.36 7.18
C PHE A 66 8.64 1.46 6.45
N ARG A 67 9.18 2.68 6.38
CA ARG A 67 10.40 3.00 5.63
C ARG A 67 11.54 3.33 6.59
N THR A 68 12.34 2.32 6.93
CA THR A 68 13.50 2.49 7.82
C THR A 68 14.60 3.37 7.21
N ASN A 69 14.68 3.46 5.89
CA ASN A 69 15.66 4.31 5.21
C ASN A 69 15.46 5.80 5.48
N ASP A 70 14.28 6.20 5.93
CA ASP A 70 13.98 7.61 6.20
C ASP A 70 14.26 7.99 7.67
N LEU A 71 14.70 7.04 8.53
CA LEU A 71 14.84 7.26 9.98
C LEU A 71 15.70 8.48 10.34
N ASP A 72 16.82 8.68 9.64
CA ASP A 72 17.75 9.77 9.93
C ASP A 72 17.15 11.16 9.64
N ILE A 73 16.13 11.22 8.77
CA ILE A 73 15.48 12.47 8.35
C ILE A 73 14.09 12.67 8.99
N VAL A 74 13.62 11.70 9.78
CA VAL A 74 12.40 11.86 10.59
C VAL A 74 12.62 13.03 11.56
N VAL A 75 11.65 13.94 11.66
CA VAL A 75 11.72 15.21 12.43
C VAL A 75 12.62 16.29 11.80
N GLN A 76 13.48 15.98 10.84
CA GLN A 76 14.24 17.01 10.11
C GLN A 76 13.40 17.73 9.06
N THR A 77 12.34 17.09 8.58
CA THR A 77 11.45 17.62 7.54
C THR A 77 9.99 17.55 7.97
N SER A 78 9.12 18.36 7.35
CA SER A 78 7.68 18.38 7.65
C SER A 78 6.87 17.27 6.97
N TYR A 79 7.54 16.34 6.27
CA TYR A 79 6.88 15.33 5.43
C TYR A 79 7.36 13.88 5.67
N HIS A 80 8.30 13.66 6.60
CA HIS A 80 8.79 12.35 7.04
C HIS A 80 8.57 12.19 8.54
#